data_AF-A0A098EJB5-F1
#
_entry.id   AF-A0A098EJB5-F1
#
_cell.length_a   1.000
_cell.length_b   1.000
_cell.length_c   1.000
_cell.angle_alpha   90.00
_cell.angle_beta   90.00
_cell.angle_gamma   90.00
#
_symmetry.space_group_name_H-M   'P 1'
#
loop_
_entity.id
_entity.type
_entity.pdbx_description
1 polymer ?
#
loop_
_entity_poly.entity_id
_entity_poly.type
_entity_poly.pdbx_seq_one_letter_code
_entity_poly.pdbx_strand_id
1 'polypeptide(L)'
;MELLVLAVYIALLSFAVKLFAGNKSHRWIHAGYLTAFLLPIPVWFLFMNIAASVTGGGISASIGGFVHAAATVITGFVFLYIGYTSKKVQHT
;
A
#
# COMPACT_ATOMS: atom_id res chain seq x y z
N MET A 1 -7.06 17.76 -0.45
CA MET A 1 -6.53 17.19 -1.70
C MET A 1 -5.72 15.92 -1.39
N GLU A 2 -4.62 16.03 -0.64
CA GLU A 2 -3.76 14.89 -0.24
C GLU A 2 -4.51 13.70 0.39
N LEU A 3 -5.41 13.92 1.36
CA LEU A 3 -6.18 12.84 2.00
C LEU A 3 -7.13 12.09 1.03
N LEU A 4 -7.66 12.80 0.02
CA LEU A 4 -8.51 12.18 -1.00
C LEU A 4 -7.68 11.30 -1.94
N VAL A 5 -6.49 11.78 -2.33
CA VAL A 5 -5.55 11.01 -3.15
C VAL A 5 -5.09 9.76 -2.41
N LEU A 6 -4.76 9.89 -1.12
CA LEU A 6 -4.42 8.77 -0.24
C LEU A 6 -5.55 7.74 -0.18
N ALA A 7 -6.79 8.19 0.07
CA ALA A 7 -7.95 7.31 0.16
C ALA A 7 -8.21 6.56 -1.15
N VAL A 8 -8.13 7.24 -2.29
CA VAL A 8 -8.29 6.63 -3.62
C VAL A 8 -7.16 5.63 -3.90
N TYR A 9 -5.93 5.98 -3.56
CA TYR A 9 -4.77 5.10 -3.69
C TYR A 9 -4.94 3.82 -2.87
N ILE A 10 -5.30 3.92 -1.58
CA ILE A 10 -5.51 2.77 -0.70
C ILE A 10 -6.69 1.91 -1.20
N ALA A 11 -7.76 2.53 -1.68
CA ALA A 11 -8.91 1.83 -2.24
C ALA A 11 -8.53 1.04 -3.50
N LEU A 12 -7.78 1.65 -4.42
CA LEU A 12 -7.25 0.98 -5.62
C LEU A 12 -6.30 -0.16 -5.26
N LEU A 13 -5.40 0.06 -4.30
CA LEU A 13 -4.47 -0.94 -3.82
C LEU A 13 -5.21 -2.14 -3.22
N SER A 14 -6.21 -1.87 -2.39
CA SER A 14 -7.07 -2.89 -1.78
C SER A 14 -7.88 -3.65 -2.82
N PHE A 15 -8.43 -2.95 -3.83
CA PHE A 15 -9.14 -3.58 -4.92
C PHE A 15 -8.23 -4.49 -5.75
N ALA A 16 -7.04 -4.02 -6.12
CA ALA A 16 -6.06 -4.79 -6.88
C ALA A 16 -5.60 -6.04 -6.10
N VAL A 17 -5.29 -5.90 -4.82
CA VAL A 17 -4.90 -7.04 -3.97
C VAL A 17 -6.07 -8.01 -3.79
N LYS A 18 -7.29 -7.53 -3.58
CA LYS A 18 -8.48 -8.38 -3.46
C LYS A 18 -8.75 -9.16 -4.76
N LEU A 19 -8.58 -8.51 -5.92
CA LEU A 19 -8.72 -9.14 -7.23
C LEU A 19 -7.64 -10.21 -7.47
N PHE A 20 -6.39 -9.92 -7.10
CA PHE A 20 -5.26 -10.82 -7.33
C PHE A 20 -5.22 -12.00 -6.35
N ALA A 21 -5.49 -11.72 -5.07
CA ALA A 21 -5.41 -12.71 -4.01
C ALA A 21 -6.64 -13.62 -3.95
N GLY A 22 -7.82 -13.11 -4.32
CA GLY A 22 -9.06 -13.88 -4.31
C GLY A 22 -9.33 -14.55 -2.96
N ASN A 23 -9.77 -15.81 -2.96
CA ASN A 23 -9.99 -16.58 -1.72
C ASN A 23 -8.76 -17.41 -1.28
N LYS A 24 -7.59 -17.22 -1.89
CA LYS A 24 -6.41 -18.04 -1.61
C LYS A 24 -5.47 -17.33 -0.64
N SER A 25 -5.43 -17.82 0.59
CA SER A 25 -4.62 -17.23 1.68
C SER A 25 -3.13 -17.04 1.31
N HIS A 26 -2.49 -17.97 0.59
CA HIS A 26 -1.08 -17.83 0.21
C HIS A 26 -0.83 -16.58 -0.64
N ARG A 27 -1.79 -16.20 -1.51
CA ARG A 27 -1.67 -15.02 -2.36
C ARG A 27 -1.83 -13.72 -1.59
N TRP A 28 -2.66 -13.71 -0.53
CA TRP A 28 -2.75 -12.58 0.40
C TRP A 28 -1.44 -12.34 1.13
N ILE A 29 -0.74 -13.40 1.55
CA ILE A 29 0.55 -13.28 2.22
C ILE A 29 1.62 -12.73 1.26
N HIS A 30 1.69 -13.24 0.03
CA HIS A 30 2.64 -12.75 -0.97
C HIS A 30 2.34 -11.29 -1.35
N ALA A 31 1.07 -10.96 -1.61
CA ALA A 31 0.66 -9.60 -1.91
C ALA A 31 0.95 -8.66 -0.74
N GLY A 32 0.71 -9.09 0.50
CA GLY A 32 1.03 -8.35 1.72
C GLY A 32 2.53 -8.09 1.89
N TYR A 33 3.38 -9.08 1.61
CA TYR A 33 4.83 -8.89 1.67
C TYR A 33 5.32 -7.90 0.61
N LEU A 34 4.78 -8.01 -0.60
CA LEU A 34 5.10 -7.13 -1.72
C LEU A 34 4.63 -5.68 -1.45
N THR A 35 3.44 -5.53 -0.88
CA THR A 35 2.88 -4.22 -0.50
C THR A 35 3.60 -3.61 0.70
N ALA A 36 3.98 -4.40 1.71
CA ALA A 36 4.61 -3.89 2.92
C ALA A 36 6.09 -3.53 2.75
N PHE A 37 6.83 -4.25 1.91
CA PHE A 37 8.29 -4.08 1.80
C PHE A 37 8.76 -3.57 0.44
N LEU A 38 8.12 -3.99 -0.67
CA LEU A 38 8.62 -3.67 -2.00
C LEU A 38 7.99 -2.39 -2.58
N LEU A 39 6.67 -2.24 -2.42
CA LEU A 39 5.89 -1.10 -2.93
C LEU A 39 6.11 0.25 -2.25
N PRO A 40 6.51 0.37 -0.97
CA PRO A 40 6.70 1.68 -0.34
C PRO A 40 7.81 2.51 -1.01
N ILE A 41 8.86 1.86 -1.50
CA ILE A 41 10.01 2.50 -2.16
C ILE A 41 9.63 3.18 -3.48
N PRO A 42 8.99 2.50 -4.47
CA PRO A 42 8.56 3.13 -5.70
C PRO A 42 7.42 4.13 -5.45
N VAL A 43 6.54 3.89 -4.47
CA VAL A 43 5.46 4.84 -4.10
C VAL A 43 6.07 6.12 -3.55
N TRP A 44 7.07 6.03 -2.67
CA TRP A 44 7.82 7.17 -2.18
C TRP A 44 8.41 7.99 -3.34
N PHE A 45 9.14 7.34 -4.25
CA PHE A 45 9.78 8.00 -5.38
C PHE A 45 8.76 8.66 -6.32
N LEU A 46 7.65 7.97 -6.60
CA LEU A 46 6.60 8.47 -7.46
C LEU A 46 5.95 9.72 -6.86
N PHE A 47 5.59 9.68 -5.58
CA PHE A 47 4.99 10.82 -4.89
C PHE A 47 5.97 11.97 -4.70
N MET A 48 7.26 11.72 -4.42
CA MET A 48 8.26 12.79 -4.39
C MET A 48 8.39 13.49 -5.75
N ASN A 49 8.43 12.74 -6.86
CA ASN A 49 8.58 13.34 -8.20
C ASN A 49 7.32 14.09 -8.65
N ILE A 50 6.13 13.55 -8.37
CA ILE A 50 4.85 14.20 -8.69
C ILE A 50 4.63 15.42 -7.79
N ALA A 51 4.88 15.31 -6.49
CA ALA A 51 4.73 16.45 -5.58
C ALA A 51 5.76 17.55 -5.87
N ALA A 52 7.01 17.19 -6.22
CA ALA A 52 8.03 18.16 -6.59
C ALA A 52 7.71 18.92 -7.89
N SER A 53 7.02 18.28 -8.85
CA SER A 53 6.62 18.94 -10.10
C SER A 53 5.42 19.88 -9.92
N VAL A 54 4.52 19.58 -8.98
CA VAL A 54 3.30 20.38 -8.73
C VAL A 54 3.51 21.50 -7.70
N THR A 55 4.33 21.27 -6.67
CA THR A 55 4.48 22.22 -5.54
C THR A 55 5.74 23.10 -5.62
N GLY A 56 6.63 22.86 -6.59
CA GLY A 56 7.96 23.44 -6.63
C GLY A 56 8.84 22.77 -5.57
N GLY A 57 9.79 21.94 -6.01
CA GLY A 57 10.57 21.03 -5.17
C GLY A 57 10.97 21.59 -3.79
N GLY A 58 10.59 20.88 -2.72
CA GLY A 58 10.84 21.28 -1.33
C GLY A 58 10.39 20.23 -0.30
N ILE A 59 10.57 20.55 0.98
CA ILE A 59 10.34 19.68 2.16
C ILE A 59 8.90 19.14 2.22
N SER A 60 7.92 19.88 1.71
CA SER A 60 6.51 19.45 1.61
C SER A 60 6.32 18.21 0.74
N ALA A 61 7.05 18.09 -0.38
CA ALA A 61 7.00 16.92 -1.26
C ALA A 61 7.56 15.66 -0.58
N SER A 62 8.59 15.81 0.25
CA SER A 62 9.15 14.72 1.06
C SER A 62 8.17 14.21 2.12
N ILE A 63 7.43 15.11 2.78
CA ILE A 63 6.45 14.72 3.80
C ILE A 63 5.27 13.98 3.16
N GLY A 64 4.77 14.46 2.02
CA GLY A 64 3.70 13.78 1.26
C GLY A 64 4.10 12.36 0.83
N GLY A 65 5.31 12.20 0.31
CA GLY A 65 5.90 10.89 -0.01
C GLY A 65 6.00 9.97 1.21
N PHE A 66 6.37 10.51 2.38
CA PHE A 66 6.47 9.74 3.62
C PHE A 66 5.13 9.23 4.13
N VAL A 67 4.12 10.09 4.12
CA VAL A 67 2.77 9.70 4.57
C VAL A 67 2.21 8.60 3.67
N HIS A 68 2.37 8.72 2.35
CA HIS A 68 1.91 7.70 1.41
C HIS A 68 2.67 6.38 1.56
N ALA A 69 4.01 6.42 1.66
CA ALA A 69 4.81 5.22 1.87
C ALA A 69 4.47 4.52 3.19
N ALA A 70 4.31 5.27 4.29
CA ALA A 70 3.91 4.72 5.58
C ALA A 70 2.51 4.08 5.52
N ALA A 71 1.55 4.71 4.84
CA ALA A 71 0.23 4.15 4.62
C ALA A 71 0.27 2.85 3.80
N THR A 72 1.13 2.79 2.77
CA THR A 72 1.35 1.56 1.98
C THR A 72 1.90 0.42 2.84
N VAL A 73 2.86 0.71 3.73
CA VAL A 73 3.41 -0.27 4.68
C VAL A 73 2.32 -0.82 5.59
N ILE A 74 1.54 0.07 6.22
CA ILE A 74 0.42 -0.32 7.12
C ILE A 74 -0.58 -1.19 6.37
N THR A 75 -0.93 -0.82 5.14
CA THR A 75 -1.88 -1.56 4.31
C THR A 75 -1.34 -2.95 3.95
N GLY A 76 -0.04 -3.07 3.67
CA GLY A 76 0.60 -4.37 3.43
C GLY A 76 0.59 -5.28 4.66
N PHE A 77 0.79 -4.72 5.87
CA PHE A 77 0.62 -5.47 7.12
C PHE A 77 -0.82 -5.94 7.33
N VAL A 78 -1.83 -5.14 6.97
CA VAL A 78 -3.24 -5.56 7.02
C VAL A 78 -3.49 -6.74 6.07
N PHE A 79 -2.92 -6.73 4.87
CA PHE A 79 -3.05 -7.85 3.93
C PHE A 79 -2.36 -9.12 4.43
N LEU A 80 -1.18 -8.99 5.06
CA LEU A 80 -0.51 -10.12 5.73
C LEU A 80 -1.41 -10.69 6.83
N TYR A 81 -1.98 -9.84 7.69
CA TYR A 81 -2.88 -10.26 8.77
C TYR A 81 -4.11 -11.02 8.25
N ILE A 82 -4.77 -10.51 7.20
CA ILE A 82 -5.89 -11.19 6.53
C ILE A 82 -5.45 -12.55 5.99
N GLY A 83 -4.30 -12.62 5.32
CA GLY A 83 -3.73 -13.86 4.81
C GLY A 83 -3.51 -14.90 5.92
N TYR A 84 -2.90 -14.51 7.04
CA TYR A 84 -2.65 -15.40 8.18
C TYR A 84 -3.94 -15.85 8.87
N THR A 85 -4.93 -14.95 9.06
CA THR A 85 -6.20 -15.32 9.68
C THR A 85 -7.01 -16.27 8.79
N SER A 86 -6.95 -16.08 7.46
CA SER A 86 -7.60 -16.96 6.49
C SER A 86 -7.02 -18.39 6.49
N LYS A 87 -5.71 -18.57 6.79
CA LYS A 87 -5.14 -19.92 6.98
C LYS A 87 -5.70 -20.64 8.20
N LYS A 88 -5.94 -19.92 9.31
CA LYS A 88 -6.50 -20.53 10.52
C LYS A 88 -7.88 -21.11 10.27
N VAL A 89 -8.72 -20.40 9.51
CA VAL A 89 -10.09 -20.83 9.18
C VAL A 89 -10.11 -22.06 8.26
N GLN A 90 -9.12 -22.25 7.38
CA GLN A 90 -9.05 -23.43 6.50
C GLN A 90 -8.53 -24.71 7.18
N HIS A 91 -7.95 -24.61 8.38
CA HIS A 91 -7.36 -25.74 9.11
C HIS A 91 -8.14 -26.13 10.38
N THR A 92 -9.31 -25.53 10.62
CA THR A 92 -10.25 -25.90 11.69
C THR A 92 -11.44 -26.62 11.07
#